data_AF-A0A3B9NAW7-F1
#
_entry.id   AF-A0A3B9NAW7-F1
#
_cell.length_a   1.000
_cell.length_b   1.000
_cell.length_c   1.000
_cell.angle_alpha   90.00
_cell.angle_beta   90.00
_cell.angle_gamma   90.00
#
_symmetry.space_group_name_H-M   'P 1'
#
loop_
_entity.id
_entity.type
_entity.pdbx_description
1 polymer ?
#
loop_
_entity_poly.entity_id
_entity_poly.type
_entity_poly.pdbx_seq_one_letter_code
_entity_poly.pdbx_strand_id
1 'polypeptide(L)'
;MKNLALALYCAMACLWLVNVPVSATTIQVGKGQSVRTIKAGLAQAKSGDTVLVAAGVYKEGNIVIDKAIFLKGLGKPVLDGEKKYEPLSIKSPQVTVQGFLIQHSGHSSMNDIAGIKIYNTAHIKIFDNELVDNFFGIYAQNATNVEIRGNILKAFGTAEQLIGNGIHAWKSDSLSVENNEVSGHRDGIYLEFVTHTRVQGNLSEKNLRYGLHFMFSHENSYISMELLPLS
;
A
#
# COMPACT_ATOMS: atom_id res chain seq x y z
N MET A 1 -34.97 -36.91 -37.69
CA MET A 1 -34.91 -35.49 -38.10
C MET A 1 -35.47 -34.49 -37.08
N LYS A 2 -36.29 -34.89 -36.08
CA LYS A 2 -36.80 -33.96 -35.05
C LYS A 2 -35.87 -33.70 -33.85
N ASN A 3 -34.84 -34.53 -33.63
CA ASN A 3 -33.95 -34.42 -32.46
C ASN A 3 -32.64 -33.64 -32.71
N LEU A 4 -32.36 -33.23 -33.96
CA LEU A 4 -31.19 -32.42 -34.28
C LEU A 4 -31.46 -30.91 -34.13
N ALA A 5 -32.72 -30.49 -34.26
CA ALA A 5 -33.13 -29.09 -34.11
C ALA A 5 -33.11 -28.61 -32.64
N LEU A 6 -33.27 -29.52 -31.67
CA LEU A 6 -33.26 -29.19 -30.24
C LEU A 6 -31.82 -28.99 -29.70
N ALA A 7 -30.83 -29.64 -30.30
CA ALA A 7 -29.42 -29.49 -29.93
C ALA A 7 -28.83 -28.15 -30.41
N LEU A 8 -29.36 -27.56 -31.48
CA LEU A 8 -28.93 -26.23 -31.95
C LEU A 8 -29.43 -25.07 -31.06
N TYR A 9 -30.54 -25.24 -30.35
CA TYR A 9 -31.09 -24.19 -29.49
C TYR A 9 -30.32 -24.02 -28.17
N CYS A 10 -29.64 -25.07 -27.68
CA CYS A 10 -28.78 -24.95 -26.48
C CYS A 10 -27.39 -24.35 -26.79
N ALA A 11 -26.90 -24.46 -28.03
CA ALA A 11 -25.60 -23.91 -28.43
C ALA A 11 -25.64 -22.39 -28.72
N MET A 12 -26.82 -21.84 -29.03
CA MET A 12 -27.00 -20.40 -29.31
C MET A 12 -27.30 -19.55 -28.07
N ALA A 13 -27.58 -20.16 -26.91
CA ALA A 13 -27.92 -19.43 -25.68
C ALA A 13 -26.70 -19.01 -24.83
N CYS A 14 -25.48 -19.44 -25.17
CA CYS A 14 -24.27 -19.21 -24.37
C CYS A 14 -23.39 -18.01 -24.79
N LEU A 15 -23.86 -17.14 -25.68
CA LEU A 15 -23.08 -16.00 -26.18
C LEU A 15 -23.83 -14.67 -26.06
N TRP A 16 -24.55 -14.47 -24.96
CA TRP A 16 -24.80 -13.12 -24.45
C TRP A 16 -23.72 -12.79 -23.43
N LEU A 17 -22.50 -12.58 -23.92
CA LEU A 17 -21.54 -11.74 -23.19
C LEU A 17 -22.15 -10.34 -23.19
N VAL A 18 -22.94 -10.07 -22.15
CA VAL A 18 -23.36 -8.71 -21.81
C VAL A 18 -22.06 -7.97 -21.54
N ASN A 19 -21.59 -7.22 -22.54
CA ASN A 19 -20.57 -6.20 -22.37
C ASN A 19 -21.21 -5.11 -21.50
N VAL A 20 -21.24 -5.35 -20.19
CA VAL A 20 -21.58 -4.29 -19.23
C VAL A 20 -20.42 -3.30 -19.31
N PRO A 21 -20.63 -2.06 -19.75
CA PRO A 21 -19.59 -1.06 -19.72
C PRO A 21 -19.17 -0.87 -18.26
N VAL A 22 -18.01 -1.39 -17.88
CA VAL A 22 -17.36 -1.09 -16.60
C VAL A 22 -16.80 0.32 -16.74
N SER A 23 -17.63 1.31 -16.43
CA SER A 23 -17.16 2.68 -16.29
C SER A 23 -16.56 2.84 -14.90
N ALA A 24 -15.24 2.99 -14.83
CA ALA A 24 -14.58 3.42 -13.60
C ALA A 24 -15.08 4.82 -13.23
N THR A 25 -15.73 4.94 -12.07
CA THR A 25 -16.24 6.22 -11.56
C THR A 25 -15.17 6.89 -10.71
N THR A 26 -15.11 8.22 -10.76
CA THR A 26 -14.27 9.00 -9.84
C THR A 26 -15.13 9.65 -8.76
N ILE A 27 -14.86 9.32 -7.50
CA ILE A 27 -15.53 9.89 -6.33
C ILE A 27 -14.63 10.97 -5.74
N GLN A 28 -15.11 12.21 -5.75
CA GLN A 28 -14.41 13.37 -5.20
C GLN A 28 -14.63 13.45 -3.69
N VAL A 29 -13.55 13.37 -2.92
CA VAL A 29 -13.57 13.44 -1.46
C VAL A 29 -12.86 14.70 -0.97
N GLY A 30 -13.50 15.46 -0.09
CA GLY A 30 -12.82 16.51 0.67
C GLY A 30 -13.69 17.69 1.08
N LYS A 31 -13.05 18.71 1.64
CA LYS A 31 -13.73 19.92 2.10
C LYS A 31 -14.34 20.65 0.89
N GLY A 32 -15.66 20.80 0.89
CA GLY A 32 -16.40 21.42 -0.22
C GLY A 32 -16.96 20.44 -1.25
N GLN A 33 -16.68 19.14 -1.12
CA GLN A 33 -17.31 18.09 -1.92
C GLN A 33 -18.57 17.54 -1.23
N SER A 34 -19.42 16.84 -1.99
CA SER A 34 -20.57 16.11 -1.44
C SER A 34 -20.12 14.98 -0.51
N VAL A 35 -19.01 14.33 -0.82
CA VAL A 35 -18.36 13.33 0.02
C VAL A 35 -17.21 13.97 0.79
N ARG A 36 -17.33 14.05 2.12
CA ARG A 36 -16.37 14.79 2.95
C ARG A 36 -15.22 13.96 3.50
N THR A 37 -15.47 12.65 3.70
CA THR A 37 -14.55 11.72 4.38
C THR A 37 -14.14 10.60 3.43
N ILE A 38 -12.92 10.09 3.59
CA ILE A 38 -12.37 8.99 2.79
C ILE A 38 -13.19 7.72 3.00
N LYS A 39 -13.59 7.41 4.24
CA LYS A 39 -14.45 6.25 4.53
C LYS A 39 -15.77 6.30 3.78
N ALA A 40 -16.41 7.46 3.70
CA ALA A 40 -17.63 7.62 2.90
C ALA A 40 -17.37 7.46 1.40
N GLY A 41 -16.23 7.94 0.90
CA GLY A 41 -15.82 7.72 -0.50
C GLY A 41 -15.62 6.24 -0.82
N LEU A 42 -14.90 5.52 0.04
CA LEU A 42 -14.70 4.07 -0.07
C LEU A 42 -16.00 3.27 0.04
N ALA A 43 -16.94 3.72 0.89
CA ALA A 43 -18.25 3.09 1.02
C ALA A 43 -19.05 3.19 -0.30
N GLN A 44 -18.98 4.34 -0.98
CA GLN A 44 -19.64 4.56 -2.27
C GLN A 44 -18.94 3.89 -3.46
N ALA A 45 -17.62 3.72 -3.38
CA ALA A 45 -16.82 3.13 -4.43
C ALA A 45 -17.18 1.67 -4.72
N LYS A 46 -17.10 1.30 -6.00
CA LYS A 46 -17.12 -0.06 -6.50
C LYS A 46 -15.72 -0.46 -6.98
N SER A 47 -15.49 -1.75 -7.17
CA SER A 47 -14.25 -2.23 -7.75
C SER A 47 -14.00 -1.61 -9.12
N GLY A 48 -12.79 -1.09 -9.34
CA GLY A 48 -12.38 -0.33 -10.52
C GLY A 48 -12.47 1.19 -10.36
N ASP A 49 -13.15 1.69 -9.33
CA ASP A 49 -13.31 3.14 -9.14
C ASP A 49 -12.05 3.83 -8.61
N THR A 50 -12.01 5.15 -8.79
CA THR A 50 -11.04 6.04 -8.16
C THR A 50 -11.69 6.84 -7.05
N VAL A 51 -11.10 6.83 -5.86
CA VAL A 51 -11.41 7.76 -4.78
C VAL A 51 -10.36 8.87 -4.82
N LEU A 52 -10.74 10.03 -5.36
CA LEU A 52 -9.86 11.20 -5.49
C LEU A 52 -10.03 12.11 -4.28
N VAL A 53 -9.00 12.20 -3.46
CA VAL A 53 -9.01 12.90 -2.17
C VAL A 53 -8.31 14.25 -2.32
N ALA A 54 -9.05 15.34 -2.16
CA ALA A 54 -8.50 16.69 -2.16
C ALA A 54 -7.66 16.96 -0.90
N ALA A 55 -6.76 17.94 -0.98
CA ALA A 55 -5.94 18.36 0.14
C ALA A 55 -6.77 18.66 1.41
N GLY A 56 -6.27 18.21 2.55
CA GLY A 56 -6.94 18.30 3.85
C GLY A 56 -6.29 17.37 4.86
N VAL A 57 -6.71 17.48 6.12
CA VAL A 57 -6.28 16.56 7.19
C VAL A 57 -7.44 15.64 7.55
N TYR A 58 -7.22 14.33 7.44
CA TYR A 58 -8.21 13.29 7.63
C TYR A 58 -7.83 12.45 8.84
N LYS A 59 -8.55 12.68 9.94
CA LYS A 59 -8.45 11.97 11.21
C LYS A 59 -9.60 10.98 11.33
N GLU A 60 -9.53 9.91 10.53
CA GLU A 60 -10.62 8.94 10.42
C GLU A 60 -10.32 7.63 11.16
N GLY A 61 -9.27 7.60 11.99
CA GLY A 61 -8.73 6.38 12.59
C GLY A 61 -8.23 5.44 11.52
N ASN A 62 -8.59 4.14 11.60
CA ASN A 62 -8.20 3.18 10.58
C ASN A 62 -9.10 3.24 9.35
N ILE A 63 -8.52 3.56 8.20
CA ILE A 63 -9.14 3.52 6.88
C ILE A 63 -8.86 2.15 6.26
N VAL A 64 -9.91 1.39 5.95
CA VAL A 64 -9.78 0.04 5.38
C VAL A 64 -10.18 0.08 3.90
N ILE A 65 -9.30 -0.37 3.02
CA ILE A 65 -9.60 -0.60 1.60
C ILE A 65 -9.87 -2.10 1.41
N ASP A 66 -11.13 -2.43 1.15
CA ASP A 66 -11.65 -3.79 0.97
C ASP A 66 -12.20 -4.05 -0.45
N LYS A 67 -11.91 -3.14 -1.38
CA LYS A 67 -12.26 -3.25 -2.81
C LYS A 67 -11.06 -2.89 -3.68
N ALA A 68 -11.00 -3.44 -4.89
CA ALA A 68 -9.99 -3.11 -5.89
C ALA A 68 -10.23 -1.67 -6.38
N ILE A 69 -9.47 -0.70 -5.91
CA ILE A 69 -9.68 0.72 -6.22
C ILE A 69 -8.37 1.48 -6.35
N PHE A 70 -8.45 2.66 -6.95
CA PHE A 70 -7.38 3.65 -6.90
C PHE A 70 -7.71 4.72 -5.85
N LEU A 71 -6.99 4.70 -4.73
CA LEU A 71 -7.00 5.78 -3.75
C LEU A 71 -5.93 6.81 -4.15
N LYS A 72 -6.35 8.00 -4.58
CA LYS A 72 -5.45 9.03 -5.11
C LYS A 72 -5.59 10.34 -4.34
N GLY A 73 -4.48 10.87 -3.85
CA GLY A 73 -4.39 12.18 -3.23
C GLY A 73 -4.13 13.29 -4.25
N LEU A 74 -4.78 14.43 -4.08
CA LEU A 74 -4.57 15.66 -4.84
C LEU A 74 -4.07 16.75 -3.88
N GLY A 75 -2.80 17.14 -4.02
CA GLY A 75 -2.17 18.12 -3.13
C GLY A 75 -1.79 17.56 -1.77
N LYS A 76 -1.36 16.28 -1.71
CA LYS A 76 -0.87 15.59 -0.50
C LYS A 76 -1.83 15.66 0.70
N PRO A 77 -3.08 15.18 0.58
CA PRO A 77 -3.95 15.02 1.75
C PRO A 77 -3.28 14.17 2.83
N VAL A 78 -3.52 14.56 4.09
CA VAL A 78 -2.90 13.96 5.27
C VAL A 78 -3.81 12.90 5.86
N LEU A 79 -3.34 11.66 5.94
CA LEU A 79 -3.94 10.62 6.77
C LEU A 79 -3.21 10.60 8.12
N ASP A 80 -3.89 11.03 9.18
CA ASP A 80 -3.28 11.15 10.51
C ASP A 80 -3.82 10.04 11.43
N GLY A 81 -2.92 9.15 11.86
CA GLY A 81 -3.21 8.05 12.79
C GLY A 81 -3.31 8.48 14.26
N GLU A 82 -3.04 9.76 14.57
CA GLU A 82 -3.16 10.37 15.89
C GLU A 82 -2.33 9.67 16.98
N LYS A 83 -1.22 9.05 16.58
CA LYS A 83 -0.38 8.17 17.42
C LYS A 83 -1.13 7.02 18.07
N LYS A 84 -2.29 6.66 17.53
CA LYS A 84 -3.22 5.69 18.12
C LYS A 84 -3.63 4.59 17.15
N TYR A 85 -3.82 4.92 15.89
CA TYR A 85 -4.39 4.03 14.89
C TYR A 85 -3.35 3.64 13.84
N GLU A 86 -3.56 2.49 13.20
CA GLU A 86 -3.02 2.24 11.87
C GLU A 86 -3.79 3.13 10.88
N PRO A 87 -3.17 4.09 10.18
CA PRO A 87 -3.91 5.01 9.30
C PRO A 87 -4.58 4.29 8.13
N LEU A 88 -3.88 3.37 7.46
CA LEU A 88 -4.37 2.71 6.24
C LEU A 88 -4.10 1.20 6.22
N SER A 89 -5.19 0.41 6.15
CA SER A 89 -5.14 -1.04 5.94
C SER A 89 -5.66 -1.41 4.55
N ILE A 90 -4.87 -2.16 3.79
CA ILE A 90 -5.24 -2.67 2.47
C ILE A 90 -5.52 -4.18 2.61
N LYS A 91 -6.76 -4.57 2.32
CA LYS A 91 -7.27 -5.94 2.49
C LYS A 91 -7.88 -6.53 1.21
N SER A 92 -7.80 -5.80 0.10
CA SER A 92 -8.27 -6.24 -1.23
C SER A 92 -7.11 -6.26 -2.22
N PRO A 93 -7.13 -7.17 -3.21
CA PRO A 93 -6.16 -7.12 -4.30
C PRO A 93 -6.42 -5.91 -5.20
N GLN A 94 -5.46 -5.61 -6.08
CA GLN A 94 -5.59 -4.60 -7.12
C GLN A 94 -5.88 -3.19 -6.57
N VAL A 95 -5.23 -2.84 -5.47
CA VAL A 95 -5.32 -1.51 -4.86
C VAL A 95 -4.11 -0.68 -5.25
N THR A 96 -4.36 0.57 -5.62
CA THR A 96 -3.32 1.57 -5.80
C THR A 96 -3.50 2.70 -4.80
N VAL A 97 -2.41 3.13 -4.16
CA VAL A 97 -2.35 4.29 -3.26
C VAL A 97 -1.27 5.25 -3.74
N GLN A 98 -1.68 6.48 -4.09
CA GLN A 98 -0.77 7.50 -4.61
C GLN A 98 -1.00 8.87 -3.99
N GLY A 99 0.08 9.58 -3.68
CA GLY A 99 0.05 11.04 -3.49
C GLY A 99 -0.48 11.50 -2.14
N PHE A 100 -0.29 10.71 -1.08
CA PHE A 100 -0.69 11.06 0.29
C PHE A 100 0.51 11.46 1.15
N LEU A 101 0.23 12.22 2.22
CA LEU A 101 1.06 12.26 3.41
C LEU A 101 0.39 11.36 4.46
N ILE A 102 1.08 10.34 4.96
CA ILE A 102 0.59 9.44 6.00
C ILE A 102 1.45 9.62 7.25
N GLN A 103 0.83 9.96 8.38
CA GLN A 103 1.59 10.31 9.57
C GLN A 103 1.01 9.76 10.87
N HIS A 104 1.90 9.72 11.87
CA HIS A 104 1.55 9.47 13.25
C HIS A 104 0.76 8.18 13.46
N SER A 105 1.20 7.06 12.87
CA SER A 105 0.61 5.76 13.24
C SER A 105 0.76 5.50 14.74
N GLY A 106 -0.10 4.63 15.27
CA GLY A 106 0.10 4.03 16.59
C GLY A 106 1.39 3.21 16.67
N HIS A 107 1.75 2.81 17.88
CA HIS A 107 2.80 1.84 18.17
C HIS A 107 2.25 0.74 19.08
N SER A 108 2.76 -0.47 18.97
CA SER A 108 2.38 -1.58 19.85
C SER A 108 3.49 -2.63 19.89
N SER A 109 3.68 -3.26 21.05
CA SER A 109 4.57 -4.41 21.23
C SER A 109 3.91 -5.74 20.85
N MET A 110 2.58 -5.76 20.68
CA MET A 110 1.82 -6.96 20.34
C MET A 110 1.34 -6.97 18.89
N ASN A 111 1.07 -5.78 18.33
CA ASN A 111 0.56 -5.62 16.97
C ASN A 111 1.52 -4.76 16.15
N ASP A 112 1.93 -5.25 15.00
CA ASP A 112 2.76 -4.44 14.09
C ASP A 112 1.91 -3.39 13.36
N ILE A 113 1.79 -2.20 13.95
CA ILE A 113 1.06 -1.07 13.37
C ILE A 113 1.95 -0.35 12.34
N ALA A 114 1.43 -0.09 11.14
CA ALA A 114 2.14 0.67 10.12
C ALA A 114 1.41 1.96 9.73
N GLY A 115 2.06 2.83 8.96
CA GLY A 115 1.39 3.92 8.23
C GLY A 115 0.48 3.36 7.14
N ILE A 116 1.04 2.44 6.33
CA ILE A 116 0.31 1.65 5.32
C ILE A 116 0.60 0.18 5.56
N LYS A 117 -0.44 -0.62 5.81
CA LYS A 117 -0.31 -2.08 5.94
C LYS A 117 -1.10 -2.83 4.88
N ILE A 118 -0.42 -3.74 4.19
CA ILE A 118 -0.98 -4.64 3.19
C ILE A 118 -1.15 -6.01 3.85
N TYR A 119 -2.38 -6.53 3.84
CA TYR A 119 -2.73 -7.79 4.49
C TYR A 119 -3.10 -8.87 3.49
N ASN A 120 -2.31 -9.95 3.42
CA ASN A 120 -2.69 -11.22 2.80
C ASN A 120 -3.31 -11.07 1.41
N THR A 121 -2.69 -10.26 0.55
CA THR A 121 -3.29 -9.86 -0.73
C THR A 121 -2.24 -9.59 -1.79
N ALA A 122 -2.67 -9.27 -3.02
CA ALA A 122 -1.77 -9.18 -4.16
C ALA A 122 -2.08 -8.03 -5.12
N HIS A 123 -1.13 -7.74 -6.01
CA HIS A 123 -1.24 -6.72 -7.06
C HIS A 123 -1.47 -5.31 -6.48
N ILE A 124 -0.59 -4.90 -5.57
CA ILE A 124 -0.69 -3.62 -4.86
C ILE A 124 0.34 -2.64 -5.39
N LYS A 125 -0.03 -1.37 -5.53
CA LYS A 125 0.90 -0.29 -5.92
C LYS A 125 0.85 0.84 -4.92
N ILE A 126 1.98 1.14 -4.30
CA ILE A 126 2.15 2.23 -3.34
C ILE A 126 3.25 3.15 -3.87
N PHE A 127 2.88 4.34 -4.36
CA PHE A 127 3.86 5.23 -4.97
C PHE A 127 3.60 6.73 -4.75
N ASP A 128 4.67 7.52 -4.81
CA ASP A 128 4.65 8.98 -4.61
C ASP A 128 4.01 9.44 -3.28
N ASN A 129 4.10 8.61 -2.22
CA ASN A 129 3.61 8.96 -0.88
C ASN A 129 4.75 9.46 0.02
N GLU A 130 4.39 10.28 0.99
CA GLU A 130 5.26 10.65 2.11
C GLU A 130 4.73 9.98 3.38
N LEU A 131 5.60 9.31 4.12
CA LEU A 131 5.27 8.66 5.37
C LEU A 131 6.15 9.24 6.48
N VAL A 132 5.53 9.90 7.45
CA VAL A 132 6.23 10.67 8.47
C VAL A 132 5.85 10.19 9.85
N ASP A 133 6.86 9.84 10.65
CA ASP A 133 6.70 9.54 12.07
C ASP A 133 5.67 8.42 12.34
N ASN A 134 5.74 7.37 11.52
CA ASN A 134 5.00 6.12 11.70
C ASN A 134 5.90 5.08 12.38
N PHE A 135 5.30 4.12 13.09
CA PHE A 135 6.03 3.03 13.75
C PHE A 135 6.70 2.15 12.69
N PHE A 136 5.93 1.38 11.93
CA PHE A 136 6.35 0.90 10.62
C PHE A 136 5.89 1.88 9.53
N GLY A 137 6.69 2.11 8.49
CA GLY A 137 6.26 2.94 7.35
C GLY A 137 5.25 2.19 6.49
N ILE A 138 5.75 1.31 5.62
CA ILE A 138 4.97 0.43 4.75
C ILE A 138 5.24 -1.02 5.16
N TYR A 139 4.19 -1.77 5.53
CA TYR A 139 4.28 -3.19 5.88
C TYR A 139 3.52 -4.03 4.84
N ALA A 140 4.25 -4.82 4.03
CA ALA A 140 3.71 -5.93 3.25
C ALA A 140 3.70 -7.27 4.03
N GLN A 141 2.51 -7.70 4.50
CA GLN A 141 2.33 -8.96 5.22
C GLN A 141 1.70 -10.00 4.29
N ASN A 142 2.44 -11.07 4.02
CA ASN A 142 1.98 -12.18 3.18
C ASN A 142 1.39 -11.68 1.85
N ALA A 143 2.16 -10.84 1.16
CA ALA A 143 1.71 -10.13 -0.03
C ALA A 143 2.48 -10.57 -1.29
N THR A 144 1.82 -10.53 -2.44
CA THR A 144 2.43 -10.93 -3.73
C THR A 144 2.23 -9.88 -4.80
N ASN A 145 3.22 -9.67 -5.68
CA ASN A 145 3.13 -8.68 -6.76
C ASN A 145 2.86 -7.25 -6.22
N VAL A 146 3.77 -6.75 -5.38
CA VAL A 146 3.65 -5.41 -4.79
C VAL A 146 4.72 -4.48 -5.37
N GLU A 147 4.30 -3.31 -5.84
CA GLU A 147 5.18 -2.21 -6.24
C GLU A 147 5.18 -1.13 -5.14
N ILE A 148 6.35 -0.89 -4.54
CA ILE A 148 6.59 0.18 -3.57
C ILE A 148 7.65 1.09 -4.20
N ARG A 149 7.22 2.22 -4.79
CA ARG A 149 8.11 3.04 -5.61
C ARG A 149 8.00 4.53 -5.37
N GLY A 150 9.12 5.25 -5.31
CA GLY A 150 9.10 6.72 -5.25
C GLY A 150 8.47 7.29 -3.97
N ASN A 151 8.48 6.52 -2.88
CA ASN A 151 7.97 6.99 -1.58
C ASN A 151 9.12 7.57 -0.75
N ILE A 152 8.78 8.55 0.10
CA ILE A 152 9.70 9.13 1.09
C ILE A 152 9.22 8.71 2.48
N LEU A 153 10.06 8.01 3.22
CA LEU A 153 9.78 7.51 4.56
C LEU A 153 10.77 8.13 5.55
N LYS A 154 10.24 8.80 6.58
CA LYS A 154 11.03 9.44 7.62
C LYS A 154 10.47 9.17 9.00
N ALA A 155 11.30 8.65 9.89
CA ALA A 155 10.97 8.52 11.30
C ALA A 155 12.00 9.26 12.18
N PHE A 156 11.62 9.51 13.43
CA PHE A 156 12.40 10.35 14.37
C PHE A 156 12.67 9.66 15.71
N GLY A 157 12.33 8.38 15.83
CA GLY A 157 12.51 7.62 17.06
C GLY A 157 13.99 7.33 17.33
N THR A 158 14.42 7.54 18.57
CA THR A 158 15.82 7.36 18.99
C THR A 158 16.08 6.04 19.72
N ALA A 159 15.01 5.32 20.08
CA ALA A 159 15.10 4.04 20.77
C ALA A 159 14.48 2.94 19.91
N GLU A 160 15.23 1.85 19.68
CA GLU A 160 14.81 0.73 18.83
C GLU A 160 13.42 0.20 19.19
N GLN A 161 13.12 0.07 20.49
CA GLN A 161 11.84 -0.47 21.01
C GLN A 161 10.61 0.32 20.53
N LEU A 162 10.79 1.62 20.26
CA LEU A 162 9.72 2.57 19.99
C LEU A 162 9.56 2.85 18.49
N ILE A 163 10.40 2.23 17.66
CA ILE A 163 10.43 2.47 16.22
C ILE A 163 10.51 1.16 15.44
N GLY A 164 9.72 1.07 14.37
CA GLY A 164 9.71 -0.04 13.44
C GLY A 164 10.58 0.24 12.22
N ASN A 165 10.46 -0.63 11.24
CA ASN A 165 11.20 -0.54 9.99
C ASN A 165 10.50 0.40 9.00
N GLY A 166 11.26 0.96 8.06
CA GLY A 166 10.71 1.83 7.03
C GLY A 166 9.80 1.05 6.08
N ILE A 167 10.41 0.23 5.23
CA ILE A 167 9.71 -0.74 4.37
C ILE A 167 9.94 -2.13 4.95
N HIS A 168 8.88 -2.80 5.36
CA HIS A 168 8.93 -4.12 5.97
C HIS A 168 8.12 -5.11 5.14
N ALA A 169 8.74 -6.19 4.70
CA ALA A 169 8.07 -7.28 4.02
C ALA A 169 8.28 -8.59 4.78
N TRP A 170 7.18 -9.29 5.06
CA TRP A 170 7.19 -10.57 5.75
C TRP A 170 6.39 -11.60 4.97
N LYS A 171 6.99 -12.78 4.74
CA LYS A 171 6.37 -13.90 4.00
C LYS A 171 5.79 -13.51 2.64
N SER A 172 6.49 -12.66 1.91
CA SER A 172 5.98 -12.02 0.69
C SER A 172 6.77 -12.44 -0.56
N ASP A 173 6.19 -12.27 -1.74
CA ASP A 173 6.76 -12.75 -3.00
C ASP A 173 6.61 -11.68 -4.10
N SER A 174 7.58 -11.62 -5.01
CA SER A 174 7.46 -10.83 -6.24
C SER A 174 7.23 -9.35 -5.95
N LEU A 175 8.07 -8.76 -5.10
CA LEU A 175 8.01 -7.33 -4.78
C LEU A 175 8.97 -6.54 -5.67
N SER A 176 8.61 -5.30 -5.96
CA SER A 176 9.48 -4.28 -6.54
C SER A 176 9.53 -3.12 -5.54
N VAL A 177 10.69 -2.95 -4.90
CA VAL A 177 10.96 -1.88 -3.94
C VAL A 177 11.97 -0.95 -4.58
N GLU A 178 11.49 0.13 -5.19
CA GLU A 178 12.29 0.92 -6.13
C GLU A 178 12.30 2.42 -5.86
N ASN A 179 13.48 3.04 -5.92
CA ASN A 179 13.62 4.51 -5.87
C ASN A 179 12.89 5.16 -4.67
N ASN A 180 12.92 4.51 -3.51
CA ASN A 180 12.39 5.07 -2.27
C ASN A 180 13.53 5.73 -1.47
N GLU A 181 13.18 6.76 -0.71
CA GLU A 181 14.06 7.38 0.28
C GLU A 181 13.59 6.97 1.66
N VAL A 182 14.45 6.32 2.45
CA VAL A 182 14.09 5.80 3.78
C VAL A 182 15.11 6.25 4.81
N SER A 183 14.64 6.96 5.84
CA SER A 183 15.52 7.49 6.87
C SER A 183 14.95 7.46 8.29
N GLY A 184 15.85 7.34 9.26
CA GLY A 184 15.52 7.44 10.68
C GLY A 184 14.70 6.29 11.25
N HIS A 185 14.57 5.17 10.54
CA HIS A 185 13.87 3.96 10.99
C HIS A 185 14.81 3.01 11.75
N ARG A 186 14.26 1.94 12.35
CA ARG A 186 15.08 0.87 12.95
C ARG A 186 15.99 0.24 11.91
N ASP A 187 15.38 -0.48 10.97
CA ASP A 187 15.98 -0.86 9.69
C ASP A 187 15.24 -0.09 8.58
N GLY A 188 15.96 0.38 7.57
CA GLY A 188 15.36 1.12 6.46
C GLY A 188 14.46 0.21 5.63
N ILE A 189 15.06 -0.79 4.97
CA ILE A 189 14.33 -1.81 4.22
C ILE A 189 14.62 -3.17 4.87
N TYR A 190 13.56 -3.86 5.30
CA TYR A 190 13.64 -5.16 5.98
C TYR A 190 12.82 -6.21 5.25
N LEU A 191 13.45 -7.33 4.87
CA LEU A 191 12.82 -8.46 4.18
C LEU A 191 12.99 -9.76 4.98
N GLU A 192 11.90 -10.43 5.32
CA GLU A 192 11.97 -11.71 6.02
C GLU A 192 11.03 -12.76 5.41
N PHE A 193 11.59 -13.93 5.05
CA PHE A 193 10.90 -14.95 4.26
C PHE A 193 10.36 -14.39 2.92
N VAL A 194 11.18 -13.61 2.21
CA VAL A 194 10.80 -12.94 0.96
C VAL A 194 11.51 -13.56 -0.25
N THR A 195 10.79 -13.73 -1.37
CA THR A 195 11.34 -14.28 -2.62
C THR A 195 10.97 -13.47 -3.87
N HIS A 196 11.70 -13.69 -4.97
CA HIS A 196 11.51 -13.07 -6.29
C HIS A 196 11.41 -11.53 -6.29
N THR A 197 12.09 -10.88 -5.34
CA THR A 197 11.99 -9.45 -5.11
C THR A 197 13.14 -8.68 -5.73
N ARG A 198 12.81 -7.55 -6.34
CA ARG A 198 13.77 -6.56 -6.83
C ARG A 198 13.79 -5.37 -5.87
N VAL A 199 14.95 -5.09 -5.29
CA VAL A 199 15.19 -3.89 -4.48
C VAL A 199 16.21 -3.04 -5.22
N GLN A 200 15.79 -1.89 -5.74
CA GLN A 200 16.64 -1.10 -6.64
C GLN A 200 16.56 0.41 -6.44
N GLY A 201 17.71 1.08 -6.51
CA GLY A 201 17.74 2.55 -6.61
C GLY A 201 17.27 3.27 -5.34
N ASN A 202 17.16 2.56 -4.22
CA ASN A 202 16.70 3.17 -2.98
C ASN A 202 17.86 3.84 -2.25
N LEU A 203 17.58 5.00 -1.66
CA LEU A 203 18.42 5.65 -0.68
C LEU A 203 17.92 5.25 0.70
N SER A 204 18.77 4.60 1.50
CA SER A 204 18.46 4.19 2.86
C SER A 204 19.55 4.64 3.81
N GLU A 205 19.28 5.71 4.54
CA GLU A 205 20.29 6.42 5.33
C GLU A 205 19.84 6.69 6.77
N LYS A 206 20.79 6.85 7.68
CA LYS A 206 20.52 7.31 9.06
C LYS A 206 19.49 6.44 9.79
N ASN A 207 19.44 5.15 9.48
CA ASN A 207 18.64 4.17 10.20
C ASN A 207 19.45 3.66 11.40
N LEU A 208 18.78 3.27 12.48
CA LEU A 208 19.43 2.90 13.75
C LEU A 208 20.34 1.68 13.61
N ARG A 209 19.98 0.73 12.74
CA ARG A 209 20.69 -0.53 12.57
C ARG A 209 21.19 -0.72 11.15
N TYR A 210 20.29 -1.00 10.21
CA TYR A 210 20.67 -1.34 8.84
C TYR A 210 19.90 -0.52 7.80
N GLY A 211 20.58 -0.10 6.73
CA GLY A 211 19.90 0.48 5.56
C GLY A 211 19.09 -0.57 4.79
N LEU A 212 19.62 -1.79 4.67
CA LEU A 212 18.97 -2.95 4.09
C LEU A 212 19.27 -4.18 4.96
N HIS A 213 18.23 -4.91 5.35
CA HIS A 213 18.32 -6.12 6.17
C HIS A 213 17.43 -7.21 5.55
N PHE A 214 17.97 -8.41 5.34
CA PHE A 214 17.19 -9.54 4.85
C PHE A 214 17.52 -10.82 5.63
N MET A 215 16.49 -11.62 5.91
CA MET A 215 16.58 -12.89 6.64
C MET A 215 15.75 -13.95 5.92
N PHE A 216 16.31 -15.17 5.81
CA PHE A 216 15.61 -16.33 5.23
C PHE A 216 14.95 -16.04 3.86
N SER A 217 15.57 -15.19 3.05
CA SER A 217 15.03 -14.66 1.80
C SER A 217 15.93 -15.09 0.64
N HIS A 218 15.35 -15.57 -0.46
CA HIS A 218 16.07 -16.15 -1.60
C HIS A 218 15.58 -15.60 -2.94
N GLU A 219 16.37 -15.75 -4.00
CA GLU A 219 16.00 -15.30 -5.37
C GLU A 219 15.64 -13.81 -5.48
N ASN A 220 16.34 -12.98 -4.70
CA ASN A 220 16.16 -11.53 -4.70
C ASN A 220 17.34 -10.82 -5.36
N SER A 221 17.06 -9.68 -6.01
CA SER A 221 18.06 -8.83 -6.66
C SER A 221 18.16 -7.49 -5.95
N TYR A 222 19.38 -7.07 -5.59
CA TYR A 222 19.67 -5.80 -4.92
C TYR A 222 20.60 -4.97 -5.80
N ILE A 223 20.12 -3.86 -6.34
CA ILE A 223 20.78 -3.14 -7.45
C ILE A 223 20.84 -1.64 -7.17
N SER A 224 21.98 -0.99 -7.38
CA SER A 224 22.14 0.48 -7.28
C SER A 224 21.60 1.07 -5.96
N MET A 225 21.96 0.46 -4.84
CA MET A 225 21.52 0.90 -3.50
C MET A 225 22.52 1.90 -2.91
N GLU A 226 22.01 2.98 -2.32
CA GLU A 226 22.82 3.91 -1.52
C GLU A 226 22.48 3.70 -0.03
N LEU A 227 23.42 3.12 0.72
CA LEU A 227 23.25 2.76 2.14
C LEU A 227 24.24 3.55 2.99
N LEU A 228 23.75 4.55 3.73
CA LEU A 228 24.61 5.45 4.51
C LEU A 228 24.40 5.26 6.02
N PRO A 229 25.48 5.21 6.82
CA PRO A 229 25.39 5.03 8.27
C PRO A 229 24.86 6.30 8.97
N LEU A 230 24.54 6.18 10.26
CA LEU A 230 24.44 7.33 11.15
C LEU A 230 25.84 7.94 11.35
N SER A 231 26.00 9.23 11.02
CA SER A 231 27.22 10.01 11.28
C SER A 231 27.39 10.34 12.76
#